data_AF-A0A812KB56-F1
#
_entry.id   AF-A0A812KB56-F1
#
_cell.length_a   1.000
_cell.length_b   1.000
_cell.length_c   1.000
_cell.angle_alpha   90.00
_cell.angle_beta   90.00
_cell.angle_gamma   90.00
#
_symmetry.space_group_name_H-M   'P 1'
#
loop_
_entity.id
_entity.type
_entity.pdbx_description
1 polymer ?
#
loop_
_entity_poly.entity_id
_entity_poly.type
_entity_poly.pdbx_seq_one_letter_code
_entity_poly.pdbx_strand_id
1 'polypeptide(L)'
;VHMNMMHSEEGEEGANAAIFSEAFYQISLVLAGSLAIRSQIWASAQRGVSLKNSELELAALYRILGGLCDAVVMLDDSLQLTEDSAALSTLFLRGCASSTDLAGNDFVSYFRDQDRDHVRQRLSSATTYAGQPALALNASLQDSVGN
;
A
#
# COMPACT_ATOMS: atom_id res chain seq x y z
N VAL A 1 65.90 -32.71 36.85
CA VAL A 1 65.19 -32.89 35.56
C VAL A 1 63.68 -33.00 35.78
N HIS A 2 63.08 -32.20 36.67
CA HIS A 2 61.65 -32.32 37.01
C HIS A 2 60.93 -30.97 37.18
N MET A 3 61.64 -29.86 36.95
CA MET A 3 61.14 -28.49 37.16
C MET A 3 60.89 -27.72 35.85
N ASN A 4 61.24 -28.30 34.69
CA ASN A 4 60.94 -27.72 33.38
C ASN A 4 59.64 -28.24 32.74
N MET A 5 58.98 -29.24 33.35
CA MET A 5 57.82 -29.88 32.75
C MET A 5 56.50 -29.16 33.08
N MET A 6 56.39 -28.56 34.27
CA MET A 6 55.18 -27.83 34.68
C MET A 6 54.98 -26.48 33.98
N HIS A 7 56.06 -25.81 33.55
CA HIS A 7 55.92 -24.53 32.84
C HIS A 7 55.45 -24.69 31.38
N SER A 8 55.50 -25.90 30.83
CA SER A 8 55.09 -26.17 29.45
C SER A 8 53.58 -26.42 29.34
N GLU A 9 52.94 -27.00 30.35
CA GLU A 9 51.50 -27.33 30.32
C GLU A 9 50.61 -26.08 30.51
N GLU A 10 50.98 -25.16 31.41
CA GLU A 10 50.21 -23.91 31.63
C GLU A 10 50.22 -22.97 30.40
N GLY A 11 51.29 -23.00 29.60
CA GLY A 11 51.38 -22.23 28.35
C GLY A 11 50.54 -22.82 27.21
N GLU A 12 50.41 -24.15 27.15
CA GLU A 12 49.62 -24.85 26.13
C GLU A 12 48.12 -24.70 26.38
N GLU A 13 47.68 -24.76 27.64
CA GLU A 13 46.26 -24.54 28.00
C GLU A 13 45.80 -23.11 27.71
N GLY A 14 46.64 -22.11 28.00
CA GLY A 14 46.35 -20.70 27.69
C GLY A 14 46.29 -20.40 26.18
N ALA A 15 47.19 -21.02 25.40
CA ALA A 15 47.19 -20.90 23.94
C ALA A 15 45.93 -21.53 23.31
N ASN A 16 45.54 -22.72 23.80
CA ASN A 16 44.32 -23.39 23.36
C ASN A 16 43.08 -22.54 23.70
N ALA A 17 42.99 -21.99 24.91
CA ALA A 17 41.87 -21.13 25.32
C ALA A 17 41.74 -19.86 24.44
N ALA A 18 42.85 -19.25 24.05
CA ALA A 18 42.87 -18.09 23.16
C ALA A 18 42.34 -18.44 21.76
N ILE A 19 42.83 -19.55 21.18
CA ILE A 19 42.39 -20.04 19.86
C ILE A 19 40.90 -20.42 19.87
N PHE A 20 40.43 -21.09 20.92
CA PHE A 20 39.01 -21.41 21.09
C PHE A 20 38.14 -20.15 21.19
N SER A 21 38.61 -19.12 21.89
CA SER A 21 37.86 -17.86 22.02
C SER A 21 37.71 -17.15 20.67
N GLU A 22 38.78 -17.05 19.88
CA GLU A 22 38.78 -16.38 18.59
C GLU A 22 37.87 -17.10 17.58
N ALA A 23 37.93 -18.43 17.54
CA ALA A 23 37.04 -19.25 16.73
C ALA A 23 35.56 -19.08 17.15
N PHE A 24 35.28 -18.98 18.45
CA PHE A 24 33.93 -18.75 18.95
C PHE A 24 33.38 -17.37 18.55
N TYR A 25 34.21 -16.33 18.58
CA TYR A 25 33.84 -14.99 18.10
C TYR A 25 33.52 -14.98 16.60
N GLN A 26 34.33 -15.65 15.78
CA GLN A 26 34.06 -15.72 14.34
C GLN A 26 32.77 -16.48 14.02
N ILE A 27 32.53 -17.62 14.67
CA ILE A 27 31.32 -18.43 14.47
C ILE A 27 30.07 -17.67 14.92
N SER A 28 30.12 -17.03 16.10
CA SER A 28 28.99 -16.25 16.62
C SER A 28 28.67 -15.05 15.73
N LEU A 29 29.68 -14.38 15.16
CA LEU A 29 29.48 -13.26 14.24
C LEU A 29 28.82 -13.71 12.92
N VAL A 30 29.23 -14.85 12.36
CA VAL A 30 28.61 -15.42 11.16
C VAL A 30 27.15 -15.83 11.44
N LEU A 31 26.89 -16.47 12.58
CA LEU A 31 25.53 -16.85 12.98
C LEU A 31 24.64 -15.62 13.18
N ALA A 32 25.12 -14.62 13.92
CA ALA A 32 24.40 -13.37 14.15
C ALA A 32 24.12 -12.62 12.84
N GLY A 33 25.11 -12.54 11.95
CA GLY A 33 24.94 -11.95 10.61
C GLY A 33 23.90 -12.69 9.77
N SER A 34 23.95 -14.03 9.76
CA SER A 34 22.97 -14.84 9.00
C SER A 34 21.54 -14.70 9.54
N LEU A 35 21.36 -14.62 10.87
CA LEU A 35 20.08 -14.38 11.52
C LEU A 35 19.55 -12.98 11.23
N ALA A 36 20.42 -11.96 11.24
CA ALA A 36 20.05 -10.59 10.91
C ALA A 36 19.60 -10.44 9.45
N ILE A 37 20.28 -11.11 8.51
CA ILE A 37 19.86 -11.11 7.10
C ILE A 37 18.50 -11.81 6.95
N ARG A 38 18.33 -12.98 7.59
CA ARG A 38 17.05 -13.72 7.55
C ARG A 38 15.91 -12.92 8.17
N SER A 39 16.15 -12.21 9.28
CA SER A 39 15.11 -11.39 9.91
C SER A 39 14.72 -10.19 9.05
N GLN A 40 15.68 -9.56 8.37
CA GLN A 40 15.39 -8.49 7.42
C GLN A 40 14.61 -8.97 6.19
N ILE A 41 14.97 -10.13 5.64
CA ILE A 41 14.23 -10.76 4.53
C ILE A 41 12.80 -11.08 4.96
N TRP A 42 12.63 -11.64 6.16
CA TRP A 42 11.31 -12.00 6.67
C TRP A 42 10.45 -10.77 6.95
N ALA A 43 11.02 -9.72 7.56
CA ALA A 43 10.32 -8.45 7.78
C ALA A 43 9.95 -7.75 6.46
N SER A 44 10.78 -7.87 5.43
CA SER A 44 10.51 -7.32 4.10
C SER A 44 9.44 -8.13 3.37
N ALA A 45 9.49 -9.46 3.47
CA ALA A 45 8.46 -10.35 2.93
C ALA A 45 7.11 -10.13 3.61
N GLN A 46 7.08 -9.98 4.94
CA GLN A 46 5.87 -9.69 5.70
C GLN A 46 5.23 -8.36 5.27
N ARG A 47 6.06 -7.32 5.09
CA ARG A 47 5.60 -6.02 4.54
C ARG A 47 5.06 -6.17 3.11
N GLY A 48 5.76 -6.91 2.26
CA GLY A 48 5.32 -7.18 0.89
C GLY A 48 4.03 -7.99 0.80
N VAL A 49 3.81 -8.95 1.70
CA VAL A 49 2.57 -9.73 1.79
C VAL A 49 1.41 -8.85 2.27
N SER A 50 1.64 -7.99 3.26
CA SER A 50 0.61 -7.07 3.75
C SER A 50 0.14 -6.09 2.66
N LEU A 51 1.07 -5.54 1.87
CA LEU A 51 0.75 -4.65 0.76
C LEU A 51 -0.06 -5.39 -0.34
N LYS A 52 0.37 -6.60 -0.70
CA LYS A 52 -0.32 -7.41 -1.71
C LYS A 52 -1.73 -7.83 -1.28
N ASN A 53 -1.94 -8.11 0.01
CA ASN A 53 -3.25 -8.51 0.50
C ASN A 53 -4.25 -7.35 0.42
N SER A 54 -3.82 -6.13 0.77
CA SER A 54 -4.65 -4.92 0.65
C SER A 54 -4.99 -4.57 -0.80
N GLU A 55 -4.06 -4.71 -1.74
CA GLU A 55 -4.34 -4.51 -3.18
C GLU A 55 -5.34 -5.54 -3.72
N LEU A 56 -5.22 -6.80 -3.29
CA LEU A 56 -6.14 -7.87 -3.69
C LEU A 56 -7.56 -7.63 -3.19
N GLU A 57 -7.71 -7.19 -1.94
CA GLU A 57 -9.02 -6.87 -1.36
C GLU A 57 -9.69 -5.71 -2.10
N LEU A 58 -8.94 -4.65 -2.42
CA LEU A 58 -9.44 -3.50 -3.15
C LEU A 58 -9.84 -3.87 -4.59
N ALA A 59 -9.03 -4.67 -5.28
CA ALA A 59 -9.34 -5.18 -6.61
C ALA A 59 -10.58 -6.10 -6.60
N ALA A 60 -10.74 -6.94 -5.58
CA ALA A 60 -11.91 -7.79 -5.43
C ALA A 60 -13.18 -6.96 -5.18
N LEU A 61 -13.12 -5.95 -4.32
CA LEU A 61 -14.21 -5.01 -4.09
C LEU A 61 -14.60 -4.28 -5.37
N TYR A 62 -13.63 -3.73 -6.10
CA TYR A 62 -13.89 -3.05 -7.36
C TYR A 62 -14.59 -3.97 -8.37
N ARG A 63 -14.16 -5.24 -8.44
CA ARG A 63 -14.77 -6.24 -9.34
C ARG A 63 -16.20 -6.61 -8.94
N ILE A 64 -16.49 -6.66 -7.64
CA ILE A 64 -17.86 -6.89 -7.13
C ILE A 64 -18.74 -5.68 -7.43
N LEU A 65 -18.27 -4.47 -7.09
CA LEU A 65 -19.04 -3.24 -7.35
C LEU A 65 -19.24 -3.01 -8.85
N GLY A 66 -18.24 -3.28 -9.69
CA GLY A 66 -18.37 -3.18 -11.15
C GLY A 66 -19.36 -4.17 -11.76
N GLY A 67 -19.74 -5.23 -11.05
CA GLY A 67 -20.82 -6.13 -11.46
C GLY A 67 -22.21 -5.73 -10.97
N LEU A 68 -22.31 -4.82 -10.00
CA LEU A 68 -23.56 -4.41 -9.34
C LEU A 68 -23.97 -2.96 -9.63
N CYS A 69 -23.02 -2.12 -9.99
CA CYS A 69 -23.21 -0.69 -10.26
C CYS A 69 -22.96 -0.38 -11.74
N ASP A 70 -23.72 0.56 -12.29
CA ASP A 70 -23.56 0.99 -13.69
C ASP A 70 -22.19 1.66 -13.95
N ALA A 71 -21.64 2.35 -12.95
CA ALA A 71 -20.27 2.85 -12.95
C ALA A 71 -19.70 2.93 -11.52
N VAL A 72 -18.39 2.73 -11.42
CA VAL A 72 -17.60 2.90 -10.20
C VAL A 72 -16.43 3.81 -10.54
N VAL A 73 -16.13 4.77 -9.67
CA VAL A 73 -15.00 5.70 -9.82
C VAL A 73 -14.27 5.86 -8.51
N MET A 74 -12.97 6.11 -8.61
CA MET A 74 -12.11 6.46 -7.49
C MET A 74 -11.83 7.96 -7.50
N LEU A 75 -11.92 8.57 -6.32
CA LEU A 75 -11.70 9.99 -6.11
C LEU A 75 -10.55 10.20 -5.14
N ASP A 76 -9.78 11.25 -5.35
CA ASP A 76 -8.79 11.71 -4.38
C ASP A 76 -9.43 12.60 -3.29
N ASP A 77 -8.61 13.04 -2.32
CA ASP A 77 -9.06 13.89 -1.21
C ASP A 77 -9.61 15.25 -1.68
N SER A 78 -9.28 15.67 -2.90
CA SER A 78 -9.78 16.88 -3.54
C SER A 78 -11.00 16.65 -4.44
N LEU A 79 -11.56 15.42 -4.42
CA LEU A 79 -12.70 14.96 -5.23
C LEU A 79 -12.40 14.91 -6.73
N GLN A 80 -11.14 14.77 -7.13
CA GLN A 80 -10.75 14.56 -8.52
C GLN A 80 -10.71 13.08 -8.85
N LEU A 81 -11.04 12.76 -10.10
CA LEU A 81 -10.96 11.39 -10.61
C LEU A 81 -9.49 10.94 -10.68
N THR A 82 -9.16 9.82 -10.04
CA THR A 82 -7.78 9.32 -10.06
C THR A 82 -7.46 8.51 -11.31
N GLU A 83 -8.47 7.92 -11.94
CA GLU A 83 -8.33 7.02 -13.09
C GLU A 83 -9.41 7.29 -14.14
N ASP A 84 -9.11 6.92 -15.39
CA ASP A 84 -10.07 6.95 -16.47
C ASP A 84 -11.06 5.78 -16.37
N SER A 85 -12.34 6.11 -16.25
CA SER A 85 -13.43 5.11 -16.21
C SER A 85 -14.22 5.14 -17.50
N ALA A 86 -14.06 4.10 -18.33
CA ALA A 86 -14.82 3.96 -19.58
C ALA A 86 -16.34 3.95 -19.36
N ALA A 87 -16.80 3.36 -18.25
CA ALA A 87 -18.22 3.35 -17.88
C ALA A 87 -18.73 4.77 -17.60
N LEU A 88 -17.94 5.59 -16.90
CA LEU A 88 -18.29 7.00 -16.65
C LEU A 88 -18.30 7.82 -17.96
N SER A 89 -17.34 7.59 -18.86
CA SER A 89 -17.33 8.23 -20.20
C SER A 89 -18.60 7.94 -20.98
N THR A 90 -19.06 6.67 -20.93
CA THR A 90 -20.30 6.26 -21.60
C THR A 90 -21.53 6.86 -20.93
N LEU A 91 -21.59 6.94 -19.60
CA LEU A 91 -22.71 7.55 -18.86
C LEU A 91 -22.85 9.05 -19.14
N PHE A 92 -21.74 9.76 -19.27
CA PHE A 92 -21.77 11.18 -19.62
C PHE A 92 -22.06 11.45 -21.09
N LEU A 93 -22.27 10.40 -21.90
CA LEU A 93 -22.47 10.49 -23.35
C LEU A 93 -21.40 11.36 -24.03
N ARG A 94 -20.21 11.47 -23.40
CA ARG A 94 -19.05 12.14 -23.95
C ARG A 94 -18.55 11.23 -25.05
N GLY A 95 -19.03 11.48 -26.26
CA GLY A 95 -18.61 10.77 -27.44
C GLY A 95 -17.09 10.75 -27.53
N CYS A 96 -16.56 9.71 -28.16
CA CYS A 96 -15.16 9.39 -28.45
C CYS A 96 -14.32 10.54 -29.12
N ALA A 97 -14.87 11.76 -29.20
CA ALA A 97 -14.35 12.93 -29.90
C ALA A 97 -13.79 14.03 -28.97
N SER A 98 -14.07 14.03 -27.65
CA SER A 98 -13.36 14.92 -26.73
C SER A 98 -12.23 14.14 -26.05
N SER A 99 -11.01 14.33 -26.55
CA SER A 99 -9.73 13.81 -26.05
C SER A 99 -9.33 14.35 -24.68
N THR A 100 -10.27 14.51 -23.76
CA THR A 100 -10.02 14.93 -22.39
C THR A 100 -10.07 13.69 -21.52
N ASP A 101 -8.89 13.21 -21.12
CA ASP A 101 -8.74 12.23 -20.05
C ASP A 101 -9.62 12.64 -18.88
N LEU A 102 -10.34 11.66 -18.33
CA LEU A 102 -11.19 11.85 -17.16
C LEU A 102 -10.36 11.97 -15.89
N ALA A 103 -9.22 11.28 -15.86
CA ALA A 103 -8.24 11.40 -14.80
C ALA A 103 -7.81 12.87 -14.59
N GLY A 104 -7.83 13.30 -13.34
CA GLY A 104 -7.50 14.66 -12.92
C GLY A 104 -8.65 15.68 -13.04
N ASN A 105 -9.82 15.29 -13.54
CA ASN A 105 -10.97 16.20 -13.57
C ASN A 105 -11.73 16.22 -12.24
N ASP A 106 -12.24 17.38 -11.84
CA ASP A 106 -13.12 17.55 -10.69
C ASP A 106 -14.44 16.79 -10.91
N PHE A 107 -14.70 15.76 -10.11
CA PHE A 107 -15.90 14.94 -10.24
C PHE A 107 -17.18 15.74 -10.00
N VAL A 108 -17.14 16.75 -9.12
CA VAL A 108 -18.30 17.59 -8.80
C VAL A 108 -18.73 18.42 -10.01
N SER A 109 -17.81 18.74 -10.92
CA SER A 109 -18.11 19.52 -12.13
C SER A 109 -19.12 18.83 -13.06
N TYR A 110 -19.26 17.50 -12.98
CA TYR A 110 -20.21 16.73 -13.80
C TYR A 110 -21.65 16.79 -13.29
N PHE A 111 -21.88 17.34 -12.10
CA PHE A 111 -23.22 17.52 -11.55
C PHE A 111 -23.81 18.87 -11.94
N ARG A 112 -25.14 18.95 -11.96
CA ARG A 112 -25.85 20.22 -12.17
C ARG A 112 -25.49 21.23 -11.10
N ASP A 113 -25.44 22.51 -11.47
CA ASP A 113 -25.03 23.59 -10.57
C ASP A 113 -25.79 23.61 -9.23
N GLN A 114 -27.07 23.25 -9.25
CA GLN A 114 -27.93 23.18 -8.06
C GLN A 114 -27.50 22.11 -7.06
N ASP A 115 -26.89 21.02 -7.55
CA ASP A 115 -26.48 19.87 -6.74
C ASP A 115 -25.00 19.91 -6.36
N ARG A 116 -24.17 20.73 -7.02
CA ARG A 116 -22.70 20.76 -6.83
C ARG A 116 -22.30 20.99 -5.37
N ASP A 117 -22.89 21.99 -4.72
CA ASP A 117 -22.57 22.31 -3.33
C ASP A 117 -23.00 21.19 -2.38
N HIS A 118 -24.16 20.59 -2.65
CA HIS A 118 -24.67 19.45 -1.88
C HIS A 118 -23.74 18.22 -2.02
N VAL A 119 -23.36 17.88 -3.25
CA VAL A 119 -22.44 16.77 -3.57
C VAL A 119 -21.09 16.99 -2.89
N ARG A 120 -20.50 18.18 -3.06
CA ARG A 120 -19.19 18.52 -2.48
C ARG A 120 -19.22 18.40 -0.96
N GLN A 121 -20.21 19.00 -0.29
CA GLN A 121 -20.32 18.92 1.16
C GLN A 121 -20.41 17.47 1.66
N ARG A 122 -21.23 16.65 0.99
CA ARG A 122 -21.50 15.27 1.39
C ARG A 122 -20.27 14.38 1.17
N LEU A 123 -19.59 14.51 0.03
CA LEU A 123 -18.37 13.75 -0.25
C LEU A 123 -17.20 14.17 0.66
N SER A 124 -17.00 15.46 0.91
CA SER A 124 -15.95 15.94 1.82
C SER A 124 -16.19 15.50 3.28
N SER A 125 -17.45 15.37 3.70
CA SER A 125 -17.76 14.82 5.03
C SER A 125 -17.52 13.32 5.14
N ALA A 126 -17.61 12.58 4.02
CA ALA A 126 -17.39 11.14 3.98
C ALA A 126 -15.90 10.77 4.03
N THR A 127 -15.02 11.56 3.40
CA THR A 127 -13.56 11.34 3.44
C THR A 127 -12.95 11.56 4.82
N THR A 128 -13.61 12.34 5.68
CA THR A 128 -13.09 12.68 7.02
C THR A 128 -13.25 11.53 8.02
N TYR A 129 -14.17 10.59 7.81
CA TYR A 129 -14.46 9.50 8.74
C TYR A 129 -14.33 8.14 8.07
N ALA A 130 -13.13 7.56 8.14
CA ALA A 130 -12.89 6.17 7.78
C ALA A 130 -13.76 5.24 8.65
N GLY A 131 -14.85 4.70 8.07
CA GLY A 131 -15.79 3.81 8.75
C GLY A 131 -17.27 4.18 8.64
N GLN A 132 -17.63 5.22 7.89
CA GLN A 132 -19.05 5.50 7.63
C GLN A 132 -19.69 4.50 6.64
N PRO A 133 -20.98 4.16 6.84
CA PRO A 133 -21.73 3.35 5.89
C PRO A 133 -21.83 4.05 4.53
N ALA A 134 -22.02 3.26 3.47
CA ALA A 134 -22.17 3.75 2.11
C ALA A 134 -23.13 4.94 2.05
N LEU A 135 -22.64 6.08 1.58
CA LEU A 135 -23.39 7.32 1.49
C LEU A 135 -24.24 7.30 0.22
N ALA A 136 -25.56 7.24 0.38
CA ALA A 136 -26.47 7.47 -0.72
C ALA A 136 -26.54 8.98 -1.01
N LEU A 137 -26.25 9.34 -2.27
CA LEU A 137 -26.36 10.70 -2.78
C LEU A 137 -27.45 10.72 -3.86
N ASN A 138 -28.40 11.64 -3.73
CA ASN A 138 -29.39 11.90 -4.77
C ASN A 138 -29.01 13.22 -5.44
N ALA A 139 -28.44 13.13 -6.64
CA ALA A 139 -27.96 14.29 -7.39
C ALA A 139 -28.11 14.01 -8.89
N SER A 140 -28.29 15.08 -9.65
CA SER A 140 -28.47 15.03 -11.10
C SER A 140 -27.16 15.33 -11.82
N LEU A 141 -26.80 14.46 -12.75
CA LEU A 141 -25.67 14.67 -13.66
C LEU A 141 -26.05 15.63 -14.79
N GLN A 142 -25.08 16.40 -15.27
CA GLN A 142 -25.24 17.16 -16.51
C GLN A 142 -25.26 16.21 -17.70
N ASP A 143 -26.22 16.40 -18.59
CA ASP A 143 -26.19 15.75 -19.90
C ASP A 143 -25.06 16.35 -20.76
N SER A 144 -24.71 15.67 -21.84
CA SER A 144 -23.84 16.11 -22.95
C SER A 144 -24.14 17.52 -23.49
N VAL A 145 -25.35 18.04 -23.24
CA VAL A 145 -25.80 19.39 -23.61
C VAL A 145 -25.63 20.43 -22.49
N GLY A 146 -25.10 20.04 -21.32
CA GLY A 146 -24.85 20.90 -20.16
C GLY A 146 -26.09 21.28 -19.35
N ASN A 147 -27.19 20.52 -19.47
CA ASN A 147 -28.51 20.89 -18.93
C ASN A 147 -29.02 19.98 -17.81
#